data_AF-A0A2S2N4K6-F1
#
_entry.id   AF-A0A2S2N4K6-F1
#
_cell.length_a   1.000
_cell.length_b   1.000
_cell.length_c   1.000
_cell.angle_alpha   90.00
_cell.angle_beta   90.00
_cell.angle_gamma   90.00
#
_symmetry.space_group_name_H-M   'P 1'
#
loop_
_entity.id
_entity.type
_entity.pdbx_description
1 polymer ?
#
loop_
_entity_poly.entity_id
_entity_poly.type
_entity_poly.pdbx_seq_one_letter_code
_entity_poly.pdbx_strand_id
1 'polypeptide(L)'
;LGGAGPGAPLYGGDRRDSEGRGDSDKYLQKLHTQERAVEEVKLAIKPFYQRKDISKDEYKDILRKAVHKICHSRSGEINPVKVTRLVSAYVQRYKYFRKRGRRGGAPQPPEEPQNPP
;
A
#
# COMPACT_ATOMS: atom_id res chain seq x y z
N LEU A 1 46.56 34.55 -31.29
CA LEU A 1 46.35 33.89 -29.97
C LEU A 1 44.96 34.26 -29.49
N GLY A 2 44.14 33.27 -29.13
CA GLY A 2 42.85 33.46 -28.45
C GLY A 2 41.62 33.26 -29.33
N GLY A 3 41.14 32.02 -29.42
CA GLY A 3 39.82 31.69 -29.96
C GLY A 3 38.74 31.66 -28.88
N ALA A 4 37.48 31.65 -29.32
CA ALA A 4 36.35 30.96 -28.70
C ALA A 4 35.11 31.19 -29.58
N GLY A 5 34.60 30.13 -30.22
CA GLY A 5 33.31 30.16 -30.91
C GLY A 5 32.16 29.91 -29.92
N PRO A 6 30.96 30.48 -30.13
CA PRO A 6 29.81 30.15 -29.30
C PRO A 6 29.18 28.81 -29.73
N GLY A 7 28.91 28.00 -28.70
CA GLY A 7 28.51 26.60 -28.76
C GLY A 7 27.18 26.30 -29.45
N ALA A 8 27.13 25.04 -29.90
CA ALA A 8 25.99 24.31 -30.41
C ALA A 8 24.95 23.97 -29.29
N PRO A 9 23.81 23.33 -29.60
CA PRO A 9 22.50 23.60 -29.02
C PRO A 9 22.22 22.91 -27.68
N LEU A 10 21.41 23.57 -26.86
CA LEU A 10 20.88 23.04 -25.60
C LEU A 10 19.69 22.12 -25.91
N TYR A 11 19.90 20.85 -25.63
CA TYR A 11 18.89 19.80 -25.58
C TYR A 11 17.90 20.07 -24.44
N GLY A 12 16.59 19.82 -24.66
CA GLY A 12 15.72 19.42 -23.55
C GLY A 12 14.32 20.03 -23.46
N GLY A 13 13.44 19.62 -24.38
CA GLY A 13 12.09 19.13 -24.03
C GLY A 13 11.09 20.09 -23.37
N ASP A 14 10.40 20.88 -24.19
CA ASP A 14 9.09 21.43 -23.85
C ASP A 14 8.05 20.28 -23.85
N ARG A 15 7.94 19.60 -22.70
CA ARG A 15 6.84 18.66 -22.47
C ARG A 15 5.59 19.48 -22.22
N ARG A 16 4.72 19.50 -23.23
CA ARG A 16 3.30 19.86 -23.14
C ARG A 16 2.69 19.31 -21.84
N ASP A 17 2.42 20.18 -20.88
CA ASP A 17 1.49 19.85 -19.79
C ASP A 17 0.09 20.22 -20.28
N SER A 18 -0.50 19.28 -21.03
CA SER A 18 -1.86 19.36 -21.55
C SER A 18 -2.83 19.16 -20.39
N GLU A 19 -3.48 20.25 -19.99
CA GLU A 19 -4.81 20.34 -19.36
C GLU A 19 -5.36 19.07 -18.70
N GLY A 20 -5.01 18.87 -17.41
CA GLY A 20 -5.62 17.90 -16.50
C GLY A 20 -6.07 18.54 -15.17
N ARG A 21 -6.69 19.73 -15.21
CA ARG A 21 -7.06 20.50 -14.00
C ARG A 21 -8.28 19.97 -13.23
N GLY A 22 -8.86 18.82 -13.61
CA GLY A 22 -9.95 18.15 -12.87
C GLY A 22 -9.51 16.96 -12.02
N ASP A 23 -8.35 16.38 -12.31
CA ASP A 23 -7.84 15.18 -11.63
C ASP A 23 -6.98 15.54 -10.40
N SER A 24 -6.33 16.70 -10.43
CA SER A 24 -5.41 17.14 -9.37
C SER A 24 -6.10 17.31 -8.01
N ASP A 25 -7.31 17.88 -7.97
CA ASP A 25 -8.05 18.11 -6.71
C ASP A 25 -8.55 16.79 -6.07
N LYS A 26 -9.06 15.87 -6.90
CA LYS A 26 -9.39 14.50 -6.49
C LYS A 26 -8.14 13.69 -6.11
N TYR A 27 -6.99 13.97 -6.71
CA TYR A 27 -5.73 13.30 -6.41
C TYR A 27 -5.14 13.82 -5.09
N LEU A 28 -5.14 15.13 -4.84
CA LEU A 28 -4.70 15.75 -3.57
C LEU A 28 -5.57 15.29 -2.39
N GLN A 29 -6.90 15.24 -2.56
CA GLN A 29 -7.81 14.79 -1.50
C GLN A 29 -7.63 13.29 -1.18
N LYS A 30 -7.28 12.47 -2.19
CA LYS A 30 -6.87 11.06 -2.02
C LYS A 30 -5.47 10.93 -1.40
N LEU A 31 -4.58 11.89 -1.66
CA LEU A 31 -3.20 11.90 -1.18
C LEU A 31 -3.16 12.09 0.35
N HIS A 32 -3.90 13.04 0.90
CA HIS A 32 -3.94 13.26 2.36
C HIS A 32 -4.48 12.04 3.13
N THR A 33 -5.46 11.35 2.56
CA THR A 33 -6.00 10.10 3.13
C THR A 33 -4.95 8.98 3.07
N GLN A 34 -4.17 8.93 1.99
CA GLN A 34 -3.09 7.96 1.80
C GLN A 34 -1.91 8.22 2.74
N GLU A 35 -1.50 9.47 2.95
CA GLU A 35 -0.43 9.85 3.88
C GLU A 35 -0.78 9.39 5.31
N ARG A 36 -2.00 9.72 5.76
CA ARG A 36 -2.51 9.25 7.05
C ARG A 36 -2.61 7.73 7.12
N ALA A 37 -3.09 7.06 6.08
CA ALA A 37 -3.15 5.60 6.05
C ALA A 37 -1.77 4.95 6.18
N VAL A 38 -0.77 5.49 5.48
CA VAL A 38 0.59 4.96 5.48
C VAL A 38 1.24 5.13 6.84
N GLU A 39 1.10 6.29 7.48
CA GLU A 39 1.64 6.53 8.81
C GLU A 39 1.02 5.60 9.85
N GLU A 40 -0.31 5.49 9.87
CA GLU A 40 -1.04 4.59 10.77
C GLU A 40 -0.65 3.12 10.56
N VAL A 41 -0.54 2.69 9.30
CA VAL A 41 -0.12 1.31 8.97
C VAL A 41 1.32 1.07 9.45
N LYS A 42 2.24 2.02 9.25
CA LYS A 42 3.63 1.89 9.73
C LYS A 42 3.67 1.81 11.25
N LEU A 43 2.93 2.66 11.97
CA LEU A 43 2.88 2.66 13.43
C LEU A 43 2.30 1.35 13.97
N ALA A 44 1.22 0.85 13.37
CA ALA A 44 0.62 -0.43 13.74
C ALA A 44 1.57 -1.61 13.47
N ILE A 45 2.35 -1.56 12.39
CA ILE A 45 3.32 -2.63 12.04
C ILE A 45 4.57 -2.61 12.95
N LYS A 46 5.02 -1.42 13.38
CA LYS A 46 6.22 -1.22 14.21
C LYS A 46 6.35 -2.19 15.40
N PRO A 47 5.34 -2.39 16.27
CA PRO A 47 5.42 -3.35 17.37
C PRO A 47 5.54 -4.81 16.91
N PHE A 48 5.09 -5.16 15.70
CA PHE A 48 5.25 -6.53 15.17
C PHE A 48 6.64 -6.77 14.59
N TYR A 49 7.26 -5.74 14.00
CA TYR A 49 8.63 -5.84 13.50
C TYR A 49 9.64 -5.98 14.64
N GLN A 50 9.45 -5.21 15.73
CA GLN A 50 10.28 -5.31 16.94
C GLN A 50 10.19 -6.69 17.60
N ARG A 51 8.99 -7.29 17.62
CA ARG A 51 8.75 -8.65 18.14
C ARG A 51 9.18 -9.78 17.19
N LYS A 52 9.73 -9.45 16.01
CA LYS A 52 10.06 -10.41 14.93
C LYS A 52 8.87 -11.30 14.53
N ASP A 53 7.65 -10.79 14.69
CA ASP A 53 6.43 -11.48 14.28
C ASP A 53 6.28 -11.55 12.75
N ILE A 54 6.91 -10.60 12.05
CA ILE A 54 6.93 -10.47 10.59
C ILE A 54 8.35 -10.32 10.04
N SER A 55 8.58 -10.83 8.84
CA SER A 55 9.80 -10.65 8.04
C SER A 55 9.78 -9.36 7.21
N LYS A 56 10.92 -9.00 6.62
CA LYS A 56 11.07 -7.85 5.71
C LYS A 56 10.14 -7.93 4.50
N ASP A 57 9.93 -9.13 3.94
CA ASP A 57 8.99 -9.34 2.82
C ASP A 57 7.53 -9.17 3.25
N GLU A 58 7.17 -9.76 4.40
CA GLU A 58 5.83 -9.64 4.97
C GLU A 58 5.51 -8.19 5.34
N TYR A 59 6.49 -7.42 5.84
CA TYR A 59 6.34 -5.98 6.10
C TYR A 59 5.91 -5.23 4.83
N LYS A 60 6.63 -5.41 3.72
CA LYS A 60 6.33 -4.71 2.45
C LYS A 60 4.96 -5.11 1.91
N ASP A 61 4.60 -6.39 2.03
CA ASP A 61 3.34 -6.91 1.50
C ASP A 61 2.14 -6.46 2.34
N ILE A 62 2.23 -6.51 3.67
CA ILE A 62 1.20 -6.00 4.59
C ILE A 62 1.01 -4.50 4.38
N LEU A 63 2.10 -3.73 4.26
CA LEU A 63 2.02 -2.28 4.04
C LEU A 63 1.28 -1.96 2.73
N ARG A 64 1.65 -2.62 1.62
CA ARG A 64 0.98 -2.44 0.33
C ARG A 64 -0.50 -2.83 0.39
N LYS A 65 -0.83 -4.00 0.95
CA LYS A 65 -2.20 -4.53 1.03
C LYS A 65 -3.09 -3.68 1.95
N ALA A 66 -2.58 -3.26 3.10
CA ALA A 66 -3.31 -2.45 4.06
C ALA A 66 -3.63 -1.06 3.52
N VAL A 67 -2.62 -0.35 3.00
CA VAL A 67 -2.81 0.97 2.40
C VAL A 67 -3.78 0.91 1.22
N HIS A 68 -3.62 -0.09 0.35
CA HIS A 68 -4.54 -0.29 -0.78
C HIS A 68 -5.97 -0.54 -0.28
N LYS A 69 -6.18 -1.38 0.74
CA LYS A 69 -7.51 -1.68 1.28
C LYS A 69 -8.19 -0.47 1.93
N ILE A 70 -7.42 0.37 2.60
CA ILE A 70 -7.90 1.60 3.23
C ILE A 70 -8.25 2.66 2.18
N CYS A 71 -7.38 2.85 1.19
CA CYS A 71 -7.55 3.83 0.11
C CYS A 71 -8.69 3.46 -0.86
N HIS A 72 -8.95 2.17 -1.07
CA HIS A 72 -10.10 1.67 -1.84
C HIS A 72 -11.37 1.47 -0.99
N SER A 73 -11.36 1.89 0.29
CA SER A 73 -12.54 1.76 1.13
C SER A 73 -13.57 2.82 0.77
N ARG A 74 -14.86 2.45 0.85
CA ARG A 74 -15.99 3.29 0.42
C ARG A 74 -16.15 4.60 1.23
N SER A 75 -15.54 4.68 2.42
CA SER A 75 -15.75 5.77 3.39
C SER A 75 -14.56 6.72 3.53
N GLY A 76 -13.37 6.38 3.02
CA GLY A 76 -12.15 7.18 3.19
C GLY A 76 -11.70 7.39 4.66
N GLU A 77 -12.36 6.73 5.62
CA GLU A 77 -12.17 6.97 7.04
C GLU A 77 -10.93 6.23 7.58
N ILE A 78 -9.92 7.02 7.98
CA ILE A 78 -8.69 6.51 8.60
C ILE A 78 -8.88 6.40 10.11
N ASN A 79 -9.29 5.21 10.55
CA ASN A 79 -9.46 4.89 11.96
C ASN A 79 -8.29 4.04 12.49
N PRO A 80 -7.52 4.50 13.50
CA PRO A 80 -6.33 3.80 13.99
C PRO A 80 -6.65 2.39 14.51
N VAL A 81 -7.86 2.21 15.07
CA VAL A 81 -8.35 0.90 15.52
C VAL A 81 -8.60 -0.05 14.34
N LYS A 82 -9.22 0.43 13.25
CA LYS A 82 -9.47 -0.37 12.04
C LYS A 82 -8.15 -0.78 11.38
N VAL A 83 -7.20 0.15 11.28
CA VAL A 83 -5.85 -0.11 10.75
C VAL A 83 -5.13 -1.16 11.58
N THR A 84 -5.12 -1.00 12.90
CA THR A 84 -4.49 -1.95 13.83
C THR A 84 -5.10 -3.35 13.73
N ARG A 85 -6.43 -3.47 13.66
CA ARG A 85 -7.13 -4.76 13.47
C ARG A 85 -6.80 -5.38 12.12
N LEU A 86 -6.76 -4.59 11.06
CA LEU A 86 -6.42 -5.03 9.71
C LEU A 86 -4.98 -5.56 9.65
N VAL A 87 -4.01 -4.80 10.17
CA VAL A 87 -2.60 -5.21 10.25
C VAL A 87 -2.47 -6.49 11.07
N SER A 88 -3.11 -6.55 12.24
CA SER A 88 -3.07 -7.74 13.12
C SER A 88 -3.63 -8.98 12.42
N ALA A 89 -4.74 -8.86 11.69
CA ALA A 89 -5.32 -9.96 10.93
C ALA A 89 -4.38 -10.47 9.82
N TYR A 90 -3.70 -9.56 9.12
CA TYR A 90 -2.68 -9.95 8.15
C TYR A 90 -1.51 -10.67 8.84
N VAL A 91 -0.92 -10.09 9.88
CA VAL A 91 0.19 -10.70 10.65
C VAL A 91 -0.19 -12.11 11.13
N GLN A 92 -1.39 -12.26 11.70
CA GLN A 92 -1.88 -13.54 12.19
C GLN A 92 -2.02 -14.58 11.06
N ARG A 93 -2.51 -14.15 9.89
CA ARG A 93 -2.60 -15.00 8.70
C ARG A 93 -1.22 -15.45 8.21
N TYR A 94 -0.23 -14.56 8.15
CA TYR A 94 1.16 -14.91 7.81
C TYR A 94 1.77 -15.88 8.83
N LYS A 95 1.61 -15.62 10.13
CA LYS A 95 2.09 -16.54 11.19
C LYS A 95 1.43 -17.92 11.09
N TYR A 96 0.13 -17.96 10.79
CA TYR A 96 -0.59 -19.21 10.59
C TYR A 96 -0.06 -20.00 9.40
N PHE A 97 0.10 -19.37 8.23
CA PHE A 97 0.66 -20.03 7.05
C PHE A 97 2.13 -20.39 7.22
N ARG A 98 2.93 -19.62 7.98
CA ARG A 98 4.32 -19.95 8.28
C ARG A 98 4.44 -21.16 9.21
N LYS A 99 3.54 -21.29 10.18
CA LYS A 99 3.50 -22.42 11.13
C LYS A 99 2.86 -23.68 10.54
N ARG A 100 1.81 -23.53 9.72
CA ARG A 100 1.13 -24.63 9.01
C ARG A 100 1.73 -24.96 7.63
N GLY A 101 2.64 -24.14 7.09
CA GLY A 101 3.44 -24.51 5.92
C GLY A 101 4.36 -25.72 6.16
N ARG A 102 4.54 -26.10 7.43
CA ARG A 102 5.20 -27.36 7.87
C ARG A 102 4.22 -28.52 8.12
N ARG A 103 2.90 -28.28 8.16
CA ARG A 103 1.83 -29.30 8.25
C ARG A 103 0.58 -28.77 7.55
N GLY A 104 0.37 -29.22 6.31
CA GLY A 104 -0.68 -28.79 5.39
C GLY A 104 -2.02 -28.49 6.06
N GLY A 105 -2.66 -27.41 5.61
CA GLY A 105 -3.96 -27.01 6.12
C GLY A 105 -4.36 -25.65 5.59
N ALA A 106 -4.67 -25.59 4.30
CA ALA A 106 -5.48 -24.53 3.73
C ALA A 106 -6.79 -24.42 4.54
N PRO A 107 -7.20 -23.24 5.02
CA PRO A 107 -8.59 -23.05 5.38
C PRO A 107 -9.37 -23.02 4.06
N GLN A 108 -10.20 -24.05 3.84
CA GLN A 108 -11.20 -24.08 2.79
C GLN A 108 -12.02 -22.78 2.86
N PRO A 109 -12.28 -22.09 1.74
CA PRO A 109 -13.27 -21.02 1.74
C PRO A 109 -14.61 -21.61 2.20
N PRO A 110 -15.44 -20.87 2.96
CA PRO A 110 -16.77 -21.34 3.31
C PRO A 110 -17.53 -21.63 2.01
N GLU A 111 -17.99 -22.87 1.91
CA GLU A 111 -18.83 -23.40 0.84
C GLU A 111 -20.00 -22.44 0.62
N GLU A 112 -20.09 -21.87 -0.59
CA GLU A 112 -21.27 -21.14 -1.03
C GLU A 112 -22.46 -22.10 -0.94
N PRO A 113 -23.56 -21.76 -0.24
CA PRO A 113 -24.74 -22.62 -0.24
C PRO A 113 -25.28 -22.64 -1.68
N GLN A 114 -24.99 -23.72 -2.40
CA GLN A 114 -25.72 -24.09 -3.60
C GLN A 114 -27.18 -24.22 -3.20
N ASN A 115 -28.03 -23.38 -3.79
CA ASN A 115 -29.46 -23.44 -3.60
C ASN A 115 -30.09 -24.13 -4.82
N PRO A 116 -30.61 -25.36 -4.69
CA PRO A 116 -31.61 -25.93 -5.59
C PRO A 116 -33.02 -25.94 -4.94
N PRO A 117 -34.12 -26.15 -5.68
CA PRO A 117 -34.24 -26.41 -7.13
C PRO A 117 -34.74 -25.21 -7.96
#